data_AF-A0A0F8Y8K7-F1
#
_entry.id   AF-A0A0F8Y8K7-F1
#
_cell.length_a   1.000
_cell.length_b   1.000
_cell.length_c   1.000
_cell.angle_alpha   90.00
_cell.angle_beta   90.00
_cell.angle_gamma   90.00
#
_symmetry.space_group_name_H-M   'P 1'
#
loop_
_entity.id
_entity.type
_entity.pdbx_description
1 polymer ?
#
loop_
_entity_poly.entity_id
_entity_poly.type
_entity_poly.pdbx_seq_one_letter_code
_entity_poly.pdbx_strand_id
1 'polypeptide(L)'
;MNPIAQDLNRIITQGNPHLSEMLSEVGKNLFFPKGILSQSAEAKEKAYKLNATIGIATEQGRTMHFPSVMDAINGIQPEESLTYAPSFGIPALRKIWQDRLV
;
A
#
# COMPACT_ATOMS: atom_id res chain seq x y z
N MET A 1 7.45 -18.01 14.40
CA MET A 1 6.56 -17.45 13.36
C MET A 1 5.73 -16.32 13.98
N ASN A 2 5.53 -15.21 13.27
CA ASN A 2 4.73 -14.08 13.76
C ASN A 2 3.24 -14.50 13.93
N PRO A 3 2.49 -13.98 14.94
CA PRO A 3 1.08 -14.33 15.12
C PRO A 3 0.20 -14.04 13.90
N ILE A 4 0.46 -12.95 13.16
CA ILE A 4 -0.27 -12.61 11.94
C ILE A 4 -0.04 -13.67 10.87
N ALA A 5 1.22 -14.10 10.68
CA ALA A 5 1.55 -15.16 9.73
C ALA A 5 0.90 -16.50 10.12
N GLN A 6 0.85 -16.83 11.43
CA GLN A 6 0.16 -18.02 11.93
C GLN A 6 -1.33 -18.02 11.57
N ASP A 7 -2.02 -16.90 11.83
CA ASP A 7 -3.44 -16.77 11.49
C ASP A 7 -3.69 -16.82 9.98
N LEU A 8 -2.85 -16.17 9.18
CA LEU A 8 -2.93 -16.22 7.72
C LEU A 8 -2.74 -17.65 7.19
N ASN A 9 -1.74 -18.38 7.68
CA ASN A 9 -1.51 -19.76 7.28
C ASN A 9 -2.68 -20.67 7.68
N ARG A 10 -3.30 -20.43 8.84
CA ARG A 10 -4.51 -21.16 9.26
C ARG A 10 -5.67 -20.90 8.29
N ILE A 11 -5.92 -19.64 7.92
CA ILE A 11 -6.96 -19.26 6.94
C ILE A 11 -6.70 -19.92 5.58
N ILE A 12 -5.48 -19.84 5.08
CA ILE A 12 -5.08 -20.44 3.79
C ILE A 12 -5.30 -21.95 3.84
N THR A 13 -4.83 -22.63 4.89
CA THR A 13 -4.95 -24.09 5.03
C THR A 13 -6.42 -24.54 5.15
N GLN A 14 -7.25 -23.78 5.87
CA GLN A 14 -8.69 -24.06 5.98
C GLN A 14 -9.43 -23.84 4.65
N GLY A 15 -9.01 -22.86 3.84
CA GLY A 15 -9.60 -22.59 2.54
C GLY A 15 -9.16 -23.57 1.45
N ASN A 16 -7.86 -23.89 1.40
CA ASN A 16 -7.29 -24.88 0.50
C ASN A 16 -5.93 -25.39 1.04
N PRO A 17 -5.84 -26.63 1.53
CA PRO A 17 -4.60 -27.17 2.10
C PRO A 17 -3.46 -27.25 1.08
N HIS A 18 -3.76 -27.49 -0.21
CA HIS A 18 -2.74 -27.58 -1.25
C HIS A 18 -2.02 -26.26 -1.50
N LEU A 19 -2.65 -25.12 -1.26
CA LEU A 19 -1.96 -23.83 -1.36
C LEU A 19 -0.91 -23.67 -0.26
N SER A 20 -1.17 -24.20 0.94
CA SER A 20 -0.23 -24.19 2.06
C SER A 20 1.02 -25.04 1.77
N GLU A 21 0.83 -26.18 1.08
CA GLU A 21 1.89 -27.07 0.62
C GLU A 21 2.80 -26.42 -0.44
N MET A 22 2.23 -25.54 -1.28
CA MET A 22 2.98 -24.80 -2.30
C MET A 22 3.83 -23.65 -1.72
N LEU A 23 3.54 -23.18 -0.51
CA LEU A 23 4.31 -22.10 0.11
C LEU A 23 5.69 -22.59 0.55
N SER A 24 6.72 -21.85 0.17
CA SER A 24 8.06 -22.02 0.76
C SER A 24 8.03 -21.65 2.24
N GLU A 25 9.07 -22.05 2.98
CA GLU A 25 9.24 -21.64 4.37
C GLU A 25 9.29 -20.11 4.53
N VAL A 26 9.84 -19.39 3.54
CA VAL A 26 9.78 -17.93 3.51
C VAL A 26 8.33 -17.46 3.35
N GLY A 27 7.59 -18.02 2.40
CA GLY A 27 6.18 -17.70 2.17
C GLY A 27 5.30 -17.88 3.41
N LYS A 28 5.50 -18.98 4.14
CA LYS A 28 4.79 -19.26 5.41
C LYS A 28 5.13 -18.27 6.52
N ASN A 29 6.30 -17.62 6.47
CA ASN A 29 6.71 -16.64 7.48
C ASN A 29 6.42 -15.19 7.07
N LEU A 30 6.03 -14.93 5.82
CA LEU A 30 5.68 -13.60 5.33
C LEU A 30 4.28 -13.18 5.80
N PHE A 31 4.15 -11.90 6.13
CA PHE A 31 2.88 -11.28 6.50
C PHE A 31 2.98 -9.77 6.25
N PHE A 32 1.84 -9.09 6.11
CA PHE A 32 1.81 -7.64 6.09
C PHE A 32 1.74 -7.11 7.54
N PRO A 33 2.70 -6.29 7.99
CA PRO A 33 2.76 -5.87 9.38
C PRO A 33 1.62 -4.89 9.71
N LYS A 34 1.05 -5.04 10.91
CA LYS A 34 0.23 -4.01 11.56
C LYS A 34 1.13 -3.00 12.27
N GLY A 35 0.58 -1.82 12.63
CA GLY A 35 1.29 -0.78 13.36
C GLY A 35 1.38 0.52 12.57
N ILE A 36 2.61 0.95 12.24
CA ILE A 36 2.87 2.25 11.62
C ILE A 36 2.13 2.41 10.28
N LEU A 37 2.04 1.34 9.48
CA LEU A 37 1.30 1.34 8.21
C LEU A 37 -0.20 1.55 8.41
N SER A 38 -0.80 0.86 9.39
CA SER A 38 -2.22 1.04 9.72
C SER A 38 -2.50 2.41 10.35
N GLN A 39 -1.59 2.92 11.19
CA GLN A 39 -1.73 4.23 11.82
C GLN A 39 -1.60 5.36 10.78
N SER A 40 -0.69 5.24 9.83
CA SER A 40 -0.52 6.20 8.74
C SER A 40 -1.74 6.22 7.82
N ALA A 41 -2.31 5.04 7.52
CA ALA A 41 -3.55 4.92 6.75
C ALA A 41 -4.74 5.56 7.50
N GLU A 42 -4.88 5.28 8.80
CA GLU A 42 -5.93 5.88 9.63
C GLU A 42 -5.80 7.40 9.72
N ALA A 43 -4.58 7.92 9.90
CA ALA A 43 -4.33 9.36 9.91
C ALA A 43 -4.68 10.00 8.56
N LYS A 44 -4.41 9.33 7.43
CA LYS A 44 -4.83 9.82 6.12
C LYS A 44 -6.34 9.98 5.99
N GLU A 45 -7.12 9.10 6.62
CA GLU A 45 -8.59 9.16 6.59
C GLU A 45 -9.19 10.11 7.63
N LYS A 46 -8.59 10.18 8.82
CA LYS A 46 -9.21 10.83 10.00
C LYS A 46 -8.54 12.12 10.45
N ALA A 47 -7.30 12.40 10.04
CA ALA A 47 -6.56 13.57 10.50
C ALA A 47 -6.85 14.78 9.60
N TYR A 48 -7.95 15.48 9.87
CA TYR A 48 -8.42 16.61 9.06
C TYR A 48 -7.59 17.89 9.24
N LYS A 49 -6.94 18.07 10.41
CA LYS A 49 -6.20 19.29 10.73
C LYS A 49 -4.69 19.15 10.55
N LEU A 50 -4.09 18.08 11.07
CA LEU A 50 -2.65 17.85 11.06
C LEU A 50 -2.38 16.35 10.88
N ASN A 51 -1.74 15.99 9.77
CA ASN A 51 -1.22 14.65 9.56
C ASN A 51 0.32 14.67 9.62
N ALA A 52 0.88 14.34 10.78
CA ALA A 52 2.33 14.27 11.01
C ALA A 52 2.87 12.83 10.92
N THR A 53 2.13 11.91 10.27
CA THR A 53 2.53 10.50 10.12
C THR A 53 3.12 10.19 8.75
N ILE A 54 2.86 11.05 7.75
CA ILE A 54 3.29 10.84 6.38
C ILE A 54 4.78 11.14 6.20
N GLY A 55 5.50 10.18 5.62
CA GLY A 55 6.93 10.32 5.31
C GLY A 55 7.20 11.06 3.99
N ILE A 56 6.48 12.15 3.71
CA ILE A 56 6.66 12.98 2.51
C ILE A 56 6.65 14.47 2.87
N ALA A 57 7.31 15.29 2.07
CA ALA A 57 7.26 16.73 2.20
C ALA A 57 5.96 17.27 1.59
N THR A 58 5.28 18.15 2.33
CA THR A 58 4.07 18.84 1.87
C THR A 58 4.21 20.33 2.08
N GLU A 59 3.60 21.12 1.20
CA GLU A 59 3.50 22.57 1.30
C GLU A 59 2.06 22.98 0.97
N GLN A 60 1.45 23.83 1.81
CA GLN A 60 0.07 24.30 1.64
C GLN A 60 -0.96 23.16 1.42
N GLY A 61 -0.73 22.00 2.05
CA GLY A 61 -1.60 20.82 1.94
C GLY A 61 -1.45 20.01 0.64
N ARG A 62 -0.41 20.29 -0.16
CA ARG A 62 -0.11 19.58 -1.41
C ARG A 62 1.27 18.94 -1.37
N THR A 63 1.54 18.03 -2.29
CA THR A 63 2.86 17.42 -2.41
C THR A 63 3.87 18.48 -2.84
N MET A 64 4.90 18.67 -2.01
CA MET A 64 6.01 19.55 -2.36
C MET A 64 6.80 18.94 -3.52
N HIS A 65 7.16 19.74 -4.51
CA HIS A 65 7.84 19.27 -5.71
C HIS A 65 8.76 20.35 -6.28
N PHE A 66 9.75 19.93 -7.08
CA PHE A 66 10.57 20.84 -7.87
C PHE A 66 9.97 20.99 -9.26
N PRO A 67 9.81 22.22 -9.79
CA PRO A 67 9.33 22.44 -11.15
C PRO A 67 10.17 21.70 -12.20
N SER A 68 11.51 21.70 -12.05
CA SER A 68 12.43 21.00 -12.96
C SER A 68 12.20 19.49 -13.05
N VAL A 69 11.62 18.87 -12.02
CA VAL A 69 11.23 17.45 -12.05
C VAL A 69 9.87 17.29 -12.70
N MET A 70 8.90 18.14 -12.34
CA MET A 70 7.54 18.06 -12.87
C MET A 70 7.44 18.42 -14.35
N ASP A 71 8.29 19.30 -14.85
CA ASP A 71 8.34 19.66 -16.27
C ASP A 71 8.64 18.45 -17.17
N ALA A 72 9.37 17.44 -16.65
CA ALA A 72 9.63 16.19 -17.34
C ALA A 72 8.48 15.17 -17.22
N ILE A 73 7.61 15.32 -16.22
CA ILE A 73 6.49 14.44 -15.92
C ILE A 73 5.22 15.10 -16.46
N ASN A 74 5.10 15.11 -17.79
CA ASN A 74 4.03 15.83 -18.46
C ASN A 74 2.65 15.17 -18.23
N GLY A 75 1.70 15.94 -17.70
CA GLY A 75 0.28 15.55 -17.61
C GLY A 75 -0.12 14.68 -16.42
N ILE A 76 0.78 14.41 -15.46
CA ILE A 76 0.48 13.67 -14.23
C ILE A 76 0.71 14.60 -13.03
N GLN A 77 -0.22 14.63 -12.08
CA GLN A 77 -0.09 15.53 -10.92
C GLN A 77 1.08 15.10 -10.01
N PRO A 78 1.70 16.03 -9.25
CA PRO A 78 2.76 15.68 -8.28
C PRO A 78 2.31 14.61 -7.27
N GLU A 79 1.06 14.67 -6.81
CA GLU A 79 0.50 13.68 -5.88
C GLU A 79 0.44 12.27 -6.48
N GLU A 80 0.30 12.16 -7.79
CA GLU A 80 0.14 10.88 -8.51
C GLU A 80 1.47 10.34 -9.04
N SER A 81 2.47 11.21 -9.24
CA SER A 81 3.76 10.86 -9.84
C SER A 81 4.91 10.77 -8.84
N LEU A 82 4.90 11.57 -7.77
CA LEU A 82 6.02 11.65 -6.83
C LEU A 82 5.76 10.89 -5.52
N THR A 83 4.51 10.61 -5.19
CA THR A 83 4.17 9.92 -3.95
C THR A 83 4.28 8.41 -4.09
N TYR A 84 4.55 7.72 -2.98
CA TYR A 84 4.59 6.26 -2.97
C TYR A 84 3.21 5.68 -3.29
N ALA A 85 3.17 4.79 -4.27
CA ALA A 85 2.01 3.91 -4.44
C ALA A 85 1.83 3.04 -3.19
N PRO A 86 0.59 2.65 -2.85
CA PRO A 86 0.36 1.68 -1.78
C PRO A 86 1.11 0.38 -2.07
N SER A 87 1.54 -0.36 -1.03
CA SER A 87 2.21 -1.66 -1.20
C SER A 87 1.38 -2.66 -2.00
N PHE A 88 0.05 -2.49 -1.97
CA PHE A 88 -0.90 -3.29 -2.74
C PHE A 88 -1.17 -2.76 -4.16
N GLY A 89 -0.51 -1.68 -4.60
CA GLY A 89 -0.82 -0.95 -5.83
C GLY A 89 -1.96 0.06 -5.69
N ILE A 90 -2.13 0.93 -6.70
CA ILE A 90 -3.17 1.96 -6.72
C ILE A 90 -4.56 1.30 -6.87
N PRO A 91 -5.48 1.43 -5.91
CA PRO A 91 -6.76 0.70 -5.92
C PRO A 91 -7.62 0.96 -7.17
N ALA A 92 -7.69 2.22 -7.62
CA ALA A 92 -8.43 2.58 -8.82
C ALA A 92 -7.87 1.90 -10.08
N LEU A 93 -6.54 1.87 -10.23
CA LEU A 93 -5.89 1.17 -11.35
C LEU A 93 -6.13 -0.34 -11.28
N ARG A 94 -6.04 -0.94 -10.08
CA ARG A 94 -6.32 -2.37 -9.90
C ARG A 94 -7.75 -2.75 -10.30
N LYS A 95 -8.72 -1.90 -9.95
CA LYS A 95 -10.12 -2.09 -10.33
C LYS A 95 -10.29 -2.03 -11.85
N ILE A 96 -9.79 -0.96 -12.48
CA ILE A 96 -9.86 -0.82 -13.94
C ILE A 96 -9.17 -1.99 -14.65
N TRP A 97 -8.02 -2.44 -14.14
CA TRP A 97 -7.31 -3.57 -14.71
C TRP A 97 -8.12 -4.87 -14.60
N GLN A 98 -8.72 -5.14 -13.44
CA GLN A 98 -9.57 -6.30 -13.23
C GLN A 98 -10.79 -6.29 -14.15
N ASP A 99 -11.43 -5.13 -14.31
CA ASP A 99 -12.59 -4.94 -15.20
C ASP A 99 -12.24 -5.17 -16.69
N ARG A 100 -10.96 -5.16 -17.05
CA ARG A 100 -10.44 -5.40 -18.42
C ARG A 100 -9.95 -6.82 -18.67
N LEU A 101 -9.78 -7.64 -17.64
CA LEU A 101 -9.35 -9.04 -17.77
C LEU A 101 -10.50 -9.99 -18.15
N VAL A 102 -11.73 -9.51 -18.04
CA VAL A 102 -12.98 -10.20 -18.43
C VAL A 102 -13.40 -9.72 -19.82
#